data_AF-N9V2X0-F1
#
_entry.id   AF-N9V2X0-F1
#
_cell.length_a   1.000
_cell.length_b   1.000
_cell.length_c   1.000
_cell.angle_alpha   90.00
_cell.angle_beta   90.00
_cell.angle_gamma   90.00
#
_symmetry.space_group_name_H-M   'P 1'
#
loop_
_entity.id
_entity.type
_entity.pdbx_description
1 polymer ?
#
loop_
_entity_poly.entity_id
_entity_poly.type
_entity_poly.pdbx_seq_one_letter_code
_entity_poly.pdbx_strand_id
1 'polypeptide(L)'
;MCMIMLGAPKEVPMLNYSVEYLLNAYERKPPEIVIDHFYFVKGCNHCPHPEMEMANFELQKHGINSSIANFEPFKWIQPSNIYSFEEMYHSLWSEDQRAYRNFGHHKKDNIVTYYFHQGAQLALKEFNNTDFIMFFEDDQSIHRNSFVFLKQVFDSYGPRTLTKYATPLRATNDGYYDPNVACIWGWWGTLMSNHELKRYLSFIKFNPWTYCGDMLFCDLGRLIDQPFYLRRMARHFGRDKDIMPKDPDYY
;
A
#
# COMPACT_ATOMS: atom_id res chain seq x y z
N MET A 1 7.69 -12.08 6.82
CA MET A 1 6.75 -11.15 6.15
C MET A 1 7.24 -10.83 4.75
N CYS A 2 6.35 -10.52 3.82
CA CYS A 2 6.69 -10.07 2.47
C CYS A 2 6.34 -8.58 2.35
N MET A 3 7.20 -7.79 1.72
CA MET A 3 6.97 -6.36 1.53
C MET A 3 6.95 -6.04 0.03
N ILE A 4 6.03 -5.17 -0.38
CA ILE A 4 5.87 -4.74 -1.77
C ILE A 4 5.86 -3.21 -1.78
N MET A 5 6.72 -2.61 -2.60
CA MET A 5 6.75 -1.17 -2.83
C MET A 5 6.48 -0.85 -4.29
N LEU A 6 5.47 -0.04 -4.57
CA LEU A 6 5.22 0.51 -5.90
C LEU A 6 6.05 1.78 -6.09
N GLY A 7 6.81 1.84 -7.17
CA GLY A 7 7.58 3.02 -7.53
C GLY A 7 7.51 3.37 -9.00
N ALA A 8 7.67 4.65 -9.31
CA ALA A 8 7.83 5.15 -10.67
C ALA A 8 8.86 6.29 -10.68
N PRO A 9 9.49 6.61 -11.84
CA PRO A 9 10.40 7.73 -11.90
C PRO A 9 9.74 9.03 -11.47
N LYS A 10 10.42 9.78 -10.60
CA LYS A 10 10.02 11.09 -10.10
C LYS A 10 11.19 12.05 -10.22
N GLU A 11 10.91 13.35 -10.24
CA GLU A 11 11.95 14.40 -10.33
C GLU A 11 12.88 14.42 -9.10
N VAL A 12 12.39 13.92 -7.97
CA VAL A 12 13.13 13.79 -6.71
C VAL A 12 13.31 12.30 -6.42
N PRO A 13 14.47 11.85 -5.89
CA PRO A 13 14.75 10.45 -5.60
C PRO A 13 14.01 9.94 -4.35
N MET A 14 12.69 10.10 -4.32
CA MET A 14 11.82 9.74 -3.20
C MET A 14 11.94 8.26 -2.84
N LEU A 15 12.10 7.38 -3.84
CA LEU A 15 12.28 5.94 -3.63
C LEU A 15 13.50 5.65 -2.75
N ASN A 16 14.63 6.30 -3.05
CA ASN A 16 15.87 6.11 -2.29
C ASN A 16 15.70 6.61 -0.85
N TYR A 17 15.01 7.74 -0.65
CA TYR A 17 14.71 8.23 0.70
C TYR A 17 13.81 7.27 1.46
N SER A 18 12.74 6.77 0.84
CA SER A 18 11.82 5.79 1.47
C SER A 18 12.57 4.52 1.88
N VAL A 19 13.51 4.05 1.05
CA VAL A 19 14.38 2.91 1.37
C VAL A 19 15.37 3.23 2.49
N GLU A 20 15.92 4.43 2.54
CA GLU A 20 16.80 4.85 3.65
C GLU A 20 16.04 4.84 5.00
N TYR A 21 14.81 5.37 5.04
CA TYR A 21 13.96 5.29 6.23
C TYR A 21 13.62 3.85 6.61
N LEU A 22 13.32 3.00 5.62
CA LEU A 22 13.06 1.58 5.82
C LEU A 22 14.26 0.89 6.47
N LEU A 23 15.46 1.09 5.93
CA LEU A 23 16.70 0.48 6.43
C LEU A 23 17.00 0.94 7.86
N ASN A 24 16.87 2.25 8.12
CA ASN A 24 17.03 2.79 9.46
C ASN A 24 16.02 2.17 10.46
N ALA A 25 14.76 2.00 10.07
CA ALA A 25 13.80 1.29 10.90
C ALA A 25 14.20 -0.20 11.09
N TYR A 26 14.69 -0.85 10.03
CA TYR A 26 15.04 -2.26 10.01
C TYR A 26 16.20 -2.61 10.94
N GLU A 27 17.17 -1.71 11.11
CA GLU A 27 18.26 -1.86 12.08
C GLU A 27 17.77 -2.03 13.53
N ARG A 28 16.57 -1.52 13.84
CA ARG A 28 15.95 -1.58 15.18
C ARG A 28 14.89 -2.66 15.30
N LYS A 29 14.76 -3.53 14.30
CA LYS A 29 13.72 -4.55 14.29
C LYS A 29 13.90 -5.55 15.44
N PRO A 30 12.81 -6.01 16.06
CA PRO A 30 12.86 -7.19 16.92
C PRO A 30 13.35 -8.43 16.14
N PRO A 31 14.08 -9.37 16.76
CA PRO A 31 14.63 -10.56 16.10
C PRO A 31 13.58 -11.41 15.36
N GLU A 32 12.37 -11.48 15.89
CA GLU A 32 11.24 -12.25 15.38
C GLU A 32 10.65 -11.65 14.10
N ILE A 33 10.95 -10.37 13.83
CA ILE A 33 10.53 -9.70 12.62
C ILE A 33 11.54 -10.01 11.51
N VAL A 34 11.08 -10.83 10.57
CA VAL A 34 11.85 -11.25 9.39
C VAL A 34 11.14 -10.79 8.13
N ILE A 35 11.88 -10.16 7.23
CA ILE A 35 11.44 -9.88 5.85
C ILE A 35 11.93 -11.04 5.00
N ASP A 36 11.00 -11.90 4.58
CA ASP A 36 11.29 -13.07 3.74
C ASP A 36 11.71 -12.62 2.33
N HIS A 37 11.03 -11.58 1.84
CA HIS A 37 11.34 -10.92 0.58
C HIS A 37 10.77 -9.51 0.49
N PHE A 38 11.45 -8.66 -0.27
CA PHE A 38 11.01 -7.32 -0.62
C PHE A 38 10.92 -7.18 -2.15
N TYR A 39 9.74 -6.90 -2.67
CA TYR A 39 9.55 -6.60 -4.09
C TYR A 39 9.45 -5.11 -4.34
N PHE A 40 10.24 -4.61 -5.29
CA PHE A 40 9.94 -3.37 -5.97
C PHE A 40 9.06 -3.67 -7.18
N VAL A 41 7.88 -3.04 -7.24
CA VAL A 41 7.00 -3.10 -8.41
C VAL A 41 7.20 -1.86 -9.24
N LYS A 42 7.62 -2.04 -10.49
CA LYS A 42 7.82 -0.94 -11.42
C LYS A 42 6.48 -0.48 -11.99
N GLY A 43 6.01 0.68 -11.53
CA GLY A 43 4.71 1.28 -11.88
C GLY A 43 4.65 1.94 -13.26
N CYS A 44 5.61 1.70 -14.14
CA CYS A 44 5.72 2.31 -15.46
C CYS A 44 6.04 1.24 -16.51
N ASN A 45 5.77 1.56 -17.78
CA ASN A 45 6.13 0.70 -18.89
C ASN A 45 7.37 1.23 -19.63
N HIS A 46 8.37 0.38 -19.87
CA HIS A 46 9.62 0.70 -20.59
C HIS A 46 10.34 1.98 -20.14
N CYS A 47 10.11 2.47 -18.92
CA CYS A 47 10.74 3.68 -18.45
C CYS A 47 12.11 3.38 -17.81
N PRO A 48 13.13 4.22 -18.00
CA PRO A 48 14.35 4.14 -17.20
C PRO A 48 14.01 4.48 -15.74
N HIS A 49 14.43 3.63 -14.80
CA HIS A 49 14.23 3.87 -13.36
C HIS A 49 15.47 3.39 -12.58
N PRO A 50 16.63 4.02 -12.81
CA PRO A 50 17.90 3.61 -12.19
C PRO A 50 17.87 3.69 -10.66
N GLU A 51 17.04 4.55 -10.08
CA GLU A 51 16.86 4.65 -8.62
C GLU A 51 16.33 3.35 -8.04
N MET A 52 15.47 2.62 -8.77
CA MET A 52 14.94 1.33 -8.29
C MET A 52 16.00 0.24 -8.25
N GLU A 53 16.92 0.23 -9.21
CA GLU A 53 18.08 -0.67 -9.19
C GLU A 53 19.00 -0.36 -8.01
N MET A 54 19.27 0.93 -7.76
CA MET A 54 20.07 1.37 -6.61
C MET A 54 19.41 1.02 -5.27
N ALA A 55 18.11 1.29 -5.14
CA ALA A 55 17.32 0.95 -3.97
C ALA A 55 17.34 -0.56 -3.69
N ASN A 56 17.18 -1.38 -4.74
CA ASN A 56 17.27 -2.82 -4.63
C ASN A 56 18.66 -3.29 -4.20
N PHE A 57 19.72 -2.72 -4.76
CA PHE A 57 21.09 -3.02 -4.35
C PHE A 57 21.35 -2.70 -2.87
N GLU A 58 20.89 -1.55 -2.38
CA GLU A 58 21.07 -1.17 -0.98
C GLU A 58 20.31 -2.09 -0.01
N LEU A 59 19.10 -2.56 -0.36
CA LEU A 59 18.41 -3.57 0.44
C LEU A 59 19.20 -4.89 0.54
N GLN A 60 19.70 -5.39 -0.60
CA GLN A 60 20.47 -6.63 -0.65
C GLN A 60 21.76 -6.54 0.17
N LYS A 61 22.44 -5.39 0.12
CA LYS A 61 23.65 -5.11 0.91
C LYS A 61 23.40 -5.17 2.43
N HIS A 62 22.18 -4.84 2.88
CA HIS A 62 21.76 -4.95 4.29
C HIS A 62 21.15 -6.32 4.63
N GLY A 63 21.32 -7.31 3.75
CA GLY A 63 20.86 -8.68 3.96
C GLY A 63 19.36 -8.89 3.80
N ILE A 64 18.64 -7.93 3.19
CA ILE A 64 17.23 -8.10 2.83
C ILE A 64 17.17 -8.73 1.44
N ASN A 65 16.55 -9.90 1.33
CA ASN A 65 16.31 -10.53 0.04
C ASN A 65 15.30 -9.69 -0.75
N SER A 66 15.71 -9.16 -1.91
CA SER A 66 14.86 -8.28 -2.70
C SER A 66 15.03 -8.45 -4.20
N SER A 67 13.97 -8.14 -4.94
CA SER A 67 13.96 -8.17 -6.41
C SER A 67 13.02 -7.11 -7.00
N ILE A 68 13.22 -6.83 -8.29
CA ILE A 68 12.38 -5.93 -9.07
C ILE A 68 11.42 -6.75 -9.92
N ALA A 69 10.13 -6.57 -9.69
CA ALA A 69 9.05 -7.18 -10.46
C ALA A 69 8.61 -6.25 -11.59
N ASN A 70 8.60 -6.79 -12.80
CA ASN A 70 8.03 -6.14 -13.99
C ASN A 70 6.76 -6.87 -14.38
N PHE A 71 5.68 -6.13 -14.57
CA PHE A 71 4.41 -6.68 -15.02
C PHE A 71 4.06 -6.13 -16.40
N GLU A 72 3.18 -6.85 -17.09
CA GLU A 72 2.61 -6.36 -18.33
C GLU A 72 1.96 -4.98 -18.10
N PRO A 73 2.00 -4.07 -19.09
CA PRO A 73 1.47 -2.73 -18.91
C PRO A 73 -0.03 -2.76 -18.70
N PHE A 74 -0.54 -1.90 -17.83
CA PHE A 74 -1.97 -1.70 -17.70
C PHE A 74 -2.57 -1.27 -19.06
N LYS A 75 -3.43 -2.12 -19.63
CA LYS A 75 -4.16 -1.83 -20.88
C LYS A 75 -5.51 -1.23 -20.51
N TRP A 76 -5.69 0.03 -20.90
CA TRP A 76 -6.90 0.76 -20.60
C TRP A 76 -8.08 0.26 -21.47
N ILE A 77 -9.23 0.01 -20.85
CA ILE A 77 -10.48 -0.32 -21.55
C ILE A 77 -11.14 1.00 -21.98
N GLN A 78 -11.49 1.13 -23.27
CA GLN A 78 -11.98 2.34 -23.94
C GLN A 78 -13.07 3.14 -23.17
N PRO A 79 -13.18 4.48 -23.38
CA PRO A 79 -13.90 5.43 -22.51
C PRO A 79 -15.42 5.34 -22.55
N SER A 80 -15.97 4.66 -23.57
CA SER A 80 -17.33 4.92 -24.04
C SER A 80 -18.42 4.63 -23.00
N ASN A 81 -18.11 3.91 -21.92
CA ASN A 81 -19.07 3.51 -20.89
C ASN A 81 -18.76 4.09 -19.49
N ILE A 82 -17.77 4.97 -19.34
CA ILE A 82 -17.30 5.44 -18.01
C ILE A 82 -18.35 6.31 -17.30
N TYR A 83 -19.08 7.16 -18.03
CA TYR A 83 -20.13 8.00 -17.43
C TYR A 83 -21.33 7.17 -16.93
N SER A 84 -21.81 6.21 -17.74
CA SER A 84 -22.87 5.27 -17.32
C SER A 84 -22.44 4.38 -16.16
N PHE A 85 -21.15 4.12 -16.04
CA PHE A 85 -20.55 3.35 -14.95
C PHE A 85 -20.49 4.13 -13.63
N GLU A 86 -20.08 5.40 -13.68
CA GLU A 86 -20.06 6.29 -12.51
C GLU A 86 -21.48 6.44 -11.95
N GLU A 87 -22.46 6.67 -12.84
CA GLU A 87 -23.87 6.74 -12.50
C GLU A 87 -24.40 5.43 -11.89
N MET A 88 -24.04 4.27 -12.44
CA MET A 88 -24.39 2.97 -11.87
C MET A 88 -23.76 2.76 -10.48
N TYR A 89 -22.45 2.99 -10.32
CA TYR A 89 -21.79 2.81 -9.02
C TYR A 89 -22.37 3.76 -7.97
N HIS A 90 -22.68 5.01 -8.33
CA HIS A 90 -23.39 5.92 -7.42
C HIS A 90 -24.80 5.45 -7.08
N SER A 91 -25.55 4.91 -8.04
CA SER A 91 -26.89 4.38 -7.76
C SER A 91 -26.90 3.21 -6.78
N LEU A 92 -25.81 2.44 -6.73
CA LEU A 92 -25.66 1.27 -5.85
C LEU A 92 -25.06 1.62 -4.49
N TRP A 93 -24.21 2.65 -4.41
CA TRP A 93 -23.34 2.88 -3.25
C TRP A 93 -23.34 4.31 -2.67
N SER A 94 -24.04 5.29 -3.27
CA SER A 94 -23.90 6.69 -2.84
C SER A 94 -24.93 7.18 -1.81
N GLU A 95 -24.46 7.37 -0.58
CA GLU A 95 -24.84 8.52 0.25
C GLU A 95 -23.71 9.58 0.31
N ASP A 96 -22.50 9.28 -0.18
CA ASP A 96 -21.34 10.18 -0.03
C ASP A 96 -21.08 11.03 -1.30
N GLN A 97 -21.44 12.31 -1.22
CA GLN A 97 -21.24 13.31 -2.30
C GLN A 97 -19.77 13.62 -2.63
N ARG A 98 -18.79 13.00 -1.94
CA ARG A 98 -17.34 13.23 -2.15
C ARG A 98 -16.76 12.57 -3.40
N ALA A 99 -17.52 11.71 -4.08
CA ALA A 99 -17.04 10.94 -5.22
C ALA A 99 -16.89 11.73 -6.54
N TYR A 100 -17.35 12.98 -6.60
CA TYR A 100 -17.30 13.85 -7.79
C TYR A 100 -15.89 14.29 -8.26
N ARG A 101 -14.80 13.85 -7.62
CA ARG A 101 -13.48 14.48 -7.80
C ARG A 101 -12.60 13.80 -8.86
N ASN A 102 -12.77 14.29 -10.08
CA ASN A 102 -11.80 14.39 -11.20
C ASN A 102 -11.41 13.10 -11.94
N PHE A 103 -11.91 12.95 -13.18
CA PHE A 103 -11.52 11.94 -14.17
C PHE A 103 -10.00 11.74 -14.37
N GLY A 104 -9.18 12.78 -14.14
CA GLY A 104 -7.73 12.66 -14.17
C GLY A 104 -7.17 11.70 -13.10
N HIS A 105 -7.83 11.60 -11.95
CA HIS A 105 -7.47 10.66 -10.89
C HIS A 105 -7.87 9.22 -11.25
N HIS A 106 -9.02 9.01 -11.90
CA HIS A 106 -9.49 7.69 -12.29
C HIS A 106 -8.45 6.87 -13.08
N LYS A 107 -7.75 7.48 -14.05
CA LYS A 107 -6.71 6.78 -14.82
C LYS A 107 -5.53 6.37 -13.93
N LYS A 108 -5.06 7.27 -13.06
CA LYS A 108 -3.98 6.99 -12.11
C LYS A 108 -4.40 5.89 -11.15
N ASP A 109 -5.59 6.00 -10.57
CA ASP A 109 -6.10 5.10 -9.56
C ASP A 109 -6.25 3.68 -10.11
N ASN A 110 -6.71 3.52 -11.35
CA ASN A 110 -6.77 2.22 -12.03
C ASN A 110 -5.38 1.61 -12.30
N ILE A 111 -4.40 2.44 -12.69
CA ILE A 111 -3.01 1.98 -12.90
C ILE A 111 -2.41 1.48 -11.58
N VAL A 112 -2.52 2.30 -10.53
CA VAL A 112 -2.04 1.96 -9.18
C VAL A 112 -2.75 0.69 -8.69
N THR A 113 -4.05 0.60 -8.95
CA THR A 113 -4.88 -0.55 -8.59
C THR A 113 -4.44 -1.83 -9.28
N TYR A 114 -4.20 -1.75 -10.59
CA TYR A 114 -3.68 -2.86 -11.38
C TYR A 114 -2.36 -3.40 -10.80
N TYR A 115 -1.40 -2.52 -10.51
CA TYR A 115 -0.11 -2.94 -9.97
C TYR A 115 -0.20 -3.49 -8.55
N PHE A 116 -1.12 -2.99 -7.72
CA PHE A 116 -1.42 -3.61 -6.44
C PHE A 116 -1.90 -5.05 -6.63
N HIS A 117 -2.82 -5.31 -7.57
CA HIS A 117 -3.31 -6.67 -7.83
C HIS A 117 -2.22 -7.61 -8.33
N GLN A 118 -1.39 -7.15 -9.26
CA GLN A 118 -0.27 -7.94 -9.77
C GLN A 118 0.73 -8.27 -8.64
N GLY A 119 1.09 -7.28 -7.82
CA GLY A 119 1.96 -7.48 -6.66
C GLY A 119 1.36 -8.45 -5.63
N ALA A 120 0.07 -8.29 -5.32
CA ALA A 120 -0.64 -9.18 -4.40
C ALA A 120 -0.68 -10.64 -4.90
N GLN A 121 -0.93 -10.85 -6.20
CA GLN A 121 -0.90 -12.18 -6.81
C GLN A 121 0.50 -12.79 -6.79
N LEU A 122 1.54 -11.99 -7.07
CA LEU A 122 2.94 -12.41 -6.98
C LEU A 122 3.29 -12.87 -5.57
N ALA A 123 3.02 -12.04 -4.55
CA ALA A 123 3.31 -12.39 -3.15
C ALA A 123 2.54 -13.65 -2.70
N LEU A 124 1.27 -13.81 -3.06
CA LEU A 124 0.53 -15.02 -2.69
C LEU A 124 1.02 -16.27 -3.42
N LYS A 125 1.58 -16.14 -4.62
CA LYS A 125 2.13 -17.25 -5.40
C LYS A 125 3.45 -17.72 -4.81
N GLU A 126 4.35 -16.79 -4.48
CA GLU A 126 5.72 -17.11 -4.05
C GLU A 126 5.86 -17.24 -2.53
N PHE A 127 4.99 -16.56 -1.77
CA PHE A 127 5.02 -16.46 -0.30
C PHE A 127 3.68 -16.86 0.33
N ASN A 128 3.10 -17.96 -0.14
CA ASN A 128 1.81 -18.47 0.36
C ASN A 128 1.81 -18.86 1.85
N ASN A 129 2.99 -19.08 2.44
CA ASN A 129 3.21 -19.44 3.84
C ASN A 129 3.63 -18.27 4.71
N THR A 130 3.87 -17.08 4.14
CA THR A 130 4.24 -15.91 4.93
C THR A 130 3.03 -15.40 5.73
N ASP A 131 3.25 -15.04 6.99
CA ASP A 131 2.15 -14.63 7.88
C ASP A 131 1.47 -13.34 7.41
N PHE A 132 2.26 -12.39 6.91
CA PHE A 132 1.81 -11.05 6.55
C PHE A 132 2.49 -10.49 5.32
N ILE A 133 1.72 -9.75 4.52
CA ILE A 133 2.16 -8.99 3.36
C ILE A 133 1.91 -7.51 3.63
N MET A 134 2.92 -6.69 3.35
CA MET A 134 2.90 -5.25 3.59
C MET A 134 3.09 -4.49 2.29
N PHE A 135 2.26 -3.48 2.05
CA PHE A 135 2.28 -2.68 0.83
C PHE A 135 2.72 -1.23 1.14
N PHE A 136 3.62 -0.65 0.35
CA PHE A 136 4.11 0.74 0.47
C PHE A 136 4.19 1.50 -0.85
N GLU A 137 4.16 2.81 -0.78
CA GLU A 137 4.55 3.71 -1.88
C GLU A 137 6.01 4.17 -1.70
N ASP A 138 6.58 4.68 -2.79
CA ASP A 138 7.95 5.18 -2.91
C ASP A 138 8.15 6.60 -2.39
N ASP A 139 7.21 7.18 -1.65
CA ASP A 139 7.26 8.53 -1.07
C ASP A 139 6.84 8.61 0.40
N GLN A 140 7.28 7.61 1.17
CA GLN A 140 6.90 7.42 2.56
C GLN A 140 8.11 7.39 3.50
N SER A 141 8.10 8.24 4.53
CA SER A 141 9.09 8.21 5.61
C SER A 141 8.61 7.23 6.66
N ILE A 142 9.30 6.10 6.77
CA ILE A 142 8.99 5.06 7.76
C ILE A 142 9.62 5.46 9.10
N HIS A 143 8.82 5.45 10.17
CA HIS A 143 9.29 5.81 11.50
C HIS A 143 10.34 4.80 12.00
N ARG A 144 11.44 5.24 12.61
CA ARG A 144 12.53 4.34 13.08
C ARG A 144 12.10 3.17 13.97
N ASN A 145 11.00 3.33 14.72
CA ASN A 145 10.45 2.27 15.59
C ASN A 145 9.35 1.42 14.94
N SER A 146 9.15 1.55 13.63
CA SER A 146 8.05 0.94 12.88
C SER A 146 8.02 -0.59 13.03
N PHE A 147 9.16 -1.28 12.99
CA PHE A 147 9.20 -2.73 13.22
C PHE A 147 8.95 -3.15 14.68
N VAL A 148 9.26 -2.30 15.65
CA VAL A 148 8.87 -2.53 17.05
C VAL A 148 7.35 -2.41 17.20
N PHE A 149 6.76 -1.43 16.54
CA PHE A 149 5.32 -1.24 16.51
C PHE A 149 4.60 -2.40 15.81
N LEU A 150 5.18 -2.93 14.74
CA LEU A 150 4.72 -4.14 14.07
C LEU A 150 4.66 -5.34 15.00
N LYS A 151 5.73 -5.58 15.77
CA LYS A 151 5.73 -6.66 16.75
C LYS A 151 4.61 -6.53 17.77
N GLN A 152 4.38 -5.33 18.29
CA GLN A 152 3.27 -5.08 19.22
C GLN A 152 1.90 -5.39 18.58
N VAL A 153 1.72 -5.04 17.30
CA VAL A 153 0.50 -5.38 16.55
C VAL A 153 0.34 -6.89 16.43
N PHE A 154 1.39 -7.60 16.03
CA PHE A 154 1.36 -9.06 15.88
C PHE A 154 1.05 -9.78 17.20
N ASP A 155 1.69 -9.35 18.28
CA ASP A 155 1.52 -9.94 19.60
C ASP A 155 0.10 -9.67 20.16
N SER A 156 -0.53 -8.54 19.79
CA SER A 156 -1.82 -8.13 20.35
C SER A 156 -3.04 -8.61 19.56
N TYR A 157 -2.94 -8.72 18.23
CA TYR A 157 -4.13 -8.78 17.36
C TYR A 157 -4.27 -10.07 16.56
N GLY A 158 -3.26 -10.94 16.58
CA GLY A 158 -3.27 -12.23 15.91
C GLY A 158 -3.41 -12.14 14.37
N PRO A 159 -3.38 -13.28 13.65
CA PRO A 159 -3.31 -13.31 12.19
C PRO A 159 -4.64 -12.98 11.49
N ARG A 160 -5.73 -12.79 12.24
CA ARG A 160 -7.08 -12.59 11.68
C ARG A 160 -7.49 -11.13 11.57
N THR A 161 -6.68 -10.18 12.03
CA THR A 161 -7.05 -8.75 12.05
C THR A 161 -6.39 -8.02 10.87
N LEU A 162 -7.19 -7.31 10.08
CA LEU A 162 -6.70 -6.39 9.07
C LEU A 162 -6.06 -5.18 9.76
N THR A 163 -4.77 -4.96 9.51
CA THR A 163 -4.05 -3.83 10.12
C THR A 163 -3.69 -2.81 9.05
N LYS A 164 -3.99 -1.56 9.33
CA LYS A 164 -3.64 -0.44 8.48
C LYS A 164 -2.56 0.41 9.13
N TYR A 165 -1.57 0.75 8.34
CA TYR A 165 -0.59 1.76 8.72
C TYR A 165 -1.04 3.09 8.18
N ALA A 166 -1.20 4.04 9.08
CA ALA A 166 -1.37 5.40 8.66
C ALA A 166 -0.02 5.89 8.12
N THR A 167 -0.06 6.40 6.89
CA THR A 167 0.91 7.27 6.25
C THR A 167 0.29 8.67 6.18
N PRO A 168 -0.06 9.29 7.33
CA PRO A 168 -0.94 10.44 7.33
C PRO A 168 -0.34 11.61 6.56
N LEU A 169 -1.15 12.21 5.70
CA LEU A 169 -1.00 13.61 5.28
C LEU A 169 -1.53 14.57 6.37
N ARG A 170 -2.34 14.07 7.31
CA ARG A 170 -2.92 14.78 8.46
C ARG A 170 -3.02 13.84 9.65
N ALA A 171 -2.85 14.36 10.87
CA ALA A 171 -2.87 13.55 12.09
C ALA A 171 -4.13 12.68 12.21
N THR A 172 -3.93 11.36 12.24
CA THR A 172 -4.94 10.34 12.61
C THR A 172 -4.54 9.70 13.93
N ASN A 173 -5.52 9.40 14.79
CA ASN A 173 -5.26 8.72 16.05
C ASN A 173 -5.01 7.23 15.81
N ASP A 174 -4.19 6.61 16.65
CA ASP A 174 -4.01 5.16 16.65
C ASP A 174 -5.22 4.49 17.33
N GLY A 175 -5.62 3.31 16.86
CA GLY A 175 -6.68 2.54 17.50
C GLY A 175 -7.53 1.71 16.55
N TYR A 176 -8.61 1.16 17.08
CA TYR A 176 -9.61 0.45 16.29
C TYR A 176 -10.57 1.42 15.64
N TYR A 177 -10.88 1.14 14.39
CA TYR A 177 -11.82 1.89 13.60
C TYR A 177 -12.91 0.96 13.10
N ASP A 178 -14.15 1.35 13.37
CA ASP A 178 -15.34 0.71 12.85
C ASP A 178 -15.56 1.17 11.39
N PRO A 179 -15.50 0.26 10.40
CA PRO A 179 -15.70 0.60 8.99
C PRO A 179 -17.10 1.14 8.68
N ASN A 180 -18.09 0.87 9.54
CA ASN A 180 -19.45 1.40 9.39
C ASN A 180 -19.52 2.89 9.80
N VAL A 181 -18.59 3.35 10.65
CA VAL A 181 -18.55 4.73 11.14
C VAL A 181 -17.59 5.59 10.32
N ALA A 182 -16.44 5.05 9.94
CA ALA A 182 -15.42 5.80 9.21
C ALA A 182 -14.69 4.93 8.17
N CYS A 183 -14.58 5.48 6.96
CA CYS A 183 -13.78 4.90 5.88
C CYS A 183 -12.35 5.44 5.97
N ILE A 184 -11.36 4.55 6.10
CA ILE A 184 -9.93 4.91 6.05
C ILE A 184 -9.33 4.45 4.72
N TRP A 185 -8.96 5.43 3.89
CA TRP A 185 -8.39 5.28 2.54
C TRP A 185 -6.94 4.79 2.55
N GLY A 186 -6.50 4.08 1.50
CA GLY A 186 -5.12 3.66 1.26
C GLY A 186 -4.97 2.13 1.14
N TRP A 187 -4.68 1.61 -0.05
CA TRP A 187 -4.15 0.24 -0.21
C TRP A 187 -2.68 0.13 0.14
N TRP A 188 -1.93 1.13 -0.29
CA TRP A 188 -0.55 1.29 0.10
C TRP A 188 -0.51 1.86 1.52
N GLY A 189 0.40 1.37 2.36
CA GLY A 189 0.36 1.51 3.80
C GLY A 189 -0.51 0.45 4.52
N THR A 190 -0.80 -0.70 3.91
CA THR A 190 -1.58 -1.77 4.59
C THR A 190 -0.73 -2.98 4.92
N LEU A 191 -1.11 -3.65 6.02
CA LEU A 191 -0.71 -5.02 6.32
C LEU A 191 -1.91 -5.94 6.18
N MET A 192 -1.72 -7.04 5.49
CA MET A 192 -2.74 -8.07 5.44
C MET A 192 -2.09 -9.41 5.75
N SER A 193 -2.78 -10.25 6.51
CA SER A 193 -2.41 -11.66 6.52
C SER A 193 -2.74 -12.28 5.16
N ASN A 194 -2.12 -13.41 4.84
CA ASN A 194 -2.43 -14.14 3.61
C ASN A 194 -3.91 -14.51 3.51
N HIS A 195 -4.59 -14.72 4.63
CA HIS A 195 -6.03 -14.97 4.69
C HIS A 195 -6.83 -13.73 4.24
N GLU A 196 -6.53 -12.56 4.81
CA GLU A 196 -7.23 -11.31 4.48
C GLU A 196 -6.97 -10.89 3.03
N LEU A 197 -5.73 -11.03 2.54
CA LEU A 197 -5.43 -10.71 1.15
C LEU A 197 -6.18 -11.63 0.18
N LYS A 198 -6.35 -12.91 0.49
CA LYS A 198 -7.16 -13.85 -0.33
C LYS A 198 -8.64 -13.50 -0.34
N ARG A 199 -9.21 -13.14 0.83
CA ARG A 199 -10.60 -12.66 0.93
C ARG A 199 -10.81 -11.41 0.07
N TYR A 200 -9.88 -10.47 0.20
CA TYR A 200 -9.85 -9.25 -0.58
C TYR A 200 -9.78 -9.52 -2.10
N LEU A 201 -8.83 -10.35 -2.56
CA LEU A 201 -8.71 -10.71 -3.99
C LEU A 201 -9.89 -11.51 -4.53
N SER A 202 -10.69 -12.11 -3.65
CA SER A 202 -11.95 -12.75 -4.03
C SER A 202 -13.06 -11.72 -4.19
N PHE A 203 -13.15 -10.74 -3.29
CA PHE A 203 -14.12 -9.65 -3.36
C PHE A 203 -14.00 -8.83 -4.66
N ILE A 204 -12.79 -8.44 -5.03
CA ILE A 204 -12.55 -7.65 -6.25
C ILE A 204 -13.00 -8.33 -7.54
N LYS A 205 -13.03 -9.68 -7.58
CA LYS A 205 -13.49 -10.42 -8.77
C LYS A 205 -14.97 -10.18 -9.04
N PHE A 206 -15.74 -9.92 -7.98
CA PHE A 206 -17.15 -9.59 -8.05
C PHE A 206 -17.41 -8.09 -8.12
N ASN A 207 -16.36 -7.28 -7.92
CA ASN A 207 -16.39 -5.85 -8.11
C ASN A 207 -15.26 -5.39 -9.05
N PRO A 208 -15.22 -5.86 -10.31
CA PRO A 208 -14.21 -5.43 -11.30
C PRO A 208 -14.42 -3.98 -11.75
N TRP A 209 -15.33 -3.28 -11.08
CA TRP A 209 -15.97 -2.04 -11.48
C TRP A 209 -15.70 -0.92 -10.48
N THR A 210 -14.59 -0.94 -9.75
CA THR A 210 -14.26 0.09 -8.76
C THR A 210 -13.39 1.21 -9.30
N TYR A 211 -13.78 2.44 -8.97
CA TYR A 211 -13.16 3.69 -9.41
C TYR A 211 -11.75 3.90 -8.85
N CYS A 212 -11.53 3.50 -7.60
CA CYS A 212 -10.29 3.70 -6.87
C CYS A 212 -10.14 2.62 -5.82
N GLY A 213 -8.91 2.18 -5.61
CA GLY A 213 -8.67 1.12 -4.66
C GLY A 213 -9.03 1.46 -3.22
N ASP A 214 -8.80 2.70 -2.82
CA ASP A 214 -9.12 3.21 -1.49
C ASP A 214 -10.62 3.06 -1.15
N MET A 215 -11.49 3.26 -2.13
CA MET A 215 -12.95 3.09 -1.98
C MET A 215 -13.32 1.62 -1.80
N LEU A 216 -12.75 0.74 -2.62
CA LEU A 216 -13.02 -0.70 -2.53
C LEU A 216 -12.60 -1.28 -1.16
N PHE A 217 -11.53 -0.75 -0.56
CA PHE A 217 -11.13 -1.15 0.79
C PHE A 217 -12.17 -0.77 1.85
N CYS A 218 -12.76 0.42 1.72
CA CYS A 218 -13.83 0.86 2.62
C CYS A 218 -15.12 0.06 2.43
N ASP A 219 -15.50 -0.22 1.18
CA ASP A 219 -16.65 -1.05 0.87
C ASP A 219 -16.47 -2.46 1.43
N LEU A 220 -15.27 -3.06 1.24
CA LEU A 220 -14.96 -4.36 1.81
C LEU A 220 -15.10 -4.34 3.32
N GLY A 221 -14.50 -3.36 4.01
CA GLY A 221 -14.55 -3.24 5.46
C GLY A 221 -15.99 -3.24 6.00
N ARG A 222 -16.89 -2.50 5.34
CA ARG A 222 -18.32 -2.47 5.67
C ARG A 222 -18.99 -3.82 5.42
N LEU A 223 -18.69 -4.45 4.29
CA LEU A 223 -19.31 -5.72 3.89
C LEU A 223 -18.89 -6.92 4.75
N ILE A 224 -17.64 -6.94 5.22
CA ILE A 224 -17.14 -8.01 6.08
C ILE A 224 -17.36 -7.73 7.58
N ASP A 225 -17.89 -6.55 7.91
CA ASP A 225 -18.14 -6.06 9.27
C ASP A 225 -16.98 -6.32 10.23
N GLN A 226 -15.76 -6.06 9.74
CA GLN A 226 -14.53 -6.35 10.48
C GLN A 226 -13.80 -5.05 10.81
N PRO A 227 -13.50 -4.78 12.09
CA PRO A 227 -12.74 -3.61 12.45
C PRO A 227 -11.32 -3.74 11.93
N PHE A 228 -10.72 -2.61 11.56
CA PHE A 228 -9.31 -2.54 11.25
C PHE A 228 -8.59 -1.75 12.34
N TYR A 229 -7.35 -2.16 12.62
CA TYR A 229 -6.48 -1.44 13.54
C TYR A 229 -5.65 -0.44 12.74
N LEU A 230 -5.72 0.84 13.10
CA LEU A 230 -4.91 1.89 12.51
C LEU A 230 -3.74 2.23 13.42
N ARG A 231 -2.53 2.27 12.86
CA ARG A 231 -1.35 2.77 13.57
C ARG A 231 -0.49 3.64 12.70
N ARG A 232 -0.05 4.78 13.22
CA ARG A 232 0.90 5.66 12.54
C ARG A 232 2.30 5.06 12.58
N MET A 233 2.79 4.67 11.41
CA MET A 233 4.11 4.05 11.26
C MET A 233 4.95 4.66 10.14
N ALA A 234 4.32 5.48 9.30
CA ALA A 234 5.01 6.23 8.26
C ALA A 234 4.34 7.59 8.07
N ARG A 235 4.88 8.46 7.23
CA ARG A 235 4.26 9.70 6.73
C ARG A 235 4.49 9.79 5.23
N HIS A 236 3.50 10.29 4.49
CA HIS A 236 3.66 10.56 3.07
C HIS A 236 4.36 11.91 2.89
N PHE A 237 5.62 11.92 2.44
CA PHE A 237 6.40 13.15 2.24
C PHE A 237 6.36 13.67 0.80
N GLY A 238 5.81 12.91 -0.15
CA GLY A 238 5.70 13.35 -1.56
C GLY A 238 4.87 14.63 -1.80
N ARG A 239 4.25 15.22 -0.78
CA ARG A 239 3.52 16.50 -0.83
C ARG A 239 4.14 17.59 0.03
N ASP A 240 5.26 17.31 0.68
CA ASP A 240 5.95 18.28 1.51
C ASP A 240 6.59 19.36 0.62
N LYS A 241 6.57 20.60 1.09
CA LYS A 241 7.24 21.72 0.38
C LYS A 241 8.74 21.47 0.24
N ASP A 242 9.33 20.94 1.31
CA ASP A 242 10.75 20.60 1.42
C ASP A 242 10.86 19.15 1.87
N ILE A 243 11.27 18.27 0.95
CA ILE A 243 11.50 16.86 1.26
C ILE A 243 12.81 16.74 2.03
N MET A 244 12.72 16.33 3.29
CA MET A 244 13.89 16.10 4.15
C MET A 244 14.31 14.63 4.09
N PRO A 245 15.52 14.30 3.60
CA PRO A 245 16.00 12.91 3.51
C PRO A 245 16.19 12.24 4.88
N LYS A 246 16.29 13.03 5.96
CA LYS A 246 16.50 12.58 7.36
C LYS A 246 15.71 13.45 8.33
N ASP A 247 14.40 13.37 8.25
CA ASP A 247 13.49 14.01 9.20
C ASP A 247 13.77 13.44 10.61
N PRO A 248 14.16 14.27 11.60
CA PRO A 248 14.52 13.81 12.95
C PRO A 248 13.41 13.06 13.68
N ASP A 249 12.15 13.27 13.31
CA ASP A 249 11.01 12.57 13.91
C ASP A 249 10.88 11.13 13.38
N TYR A 250 11.51 10.84 12.25
CA TYR A 250 11.43 9.55 11.56
C TYR A 250 12.77 8.81 11.50
N TYR A 251 13.92 9.51 11.63
CA TYR A 251 15.28 8.95 11.60
C TYR A 251 15.83 8.57 13.00
#